data_AF-A0A7J0H557-F1
#
_entry.id   AF-A0A7J0H557-F1
#
_cell.length_a   1.000
_cell.length_b   1.000
_cell.length_c   1.000
_cell.angle_alpha   90.00
_cell.angle_beta   90.00
_cell.angle_gamma   90.00
#
_symmetry.space_group_name_H-M   'P 1'
#
loop_
_entity.id
_entity.type
_entity.pdbx_description
1 polymer ?
#
loop_
_entity_poly.entity_id
_entity_poly.type
_entity_poly.pdbx_seq_one_letter_code
_entity_poly.pdbx_strand_id
1 'polypeptide(L)'
;MASHNKGTLKRNYRVPSKSEGKRLLKSIASLLSDDDQFRDAISHKGCQIRRESAHGESVCCNNVRALFDELPTPHLIVEITPFPAGPLTKNDYAKAGKLEQVLRTGPSV
;
A
#
# COMPACT_ATOMS: atom_id res chain seq x y z
N MET A 1 17.20 22.04 9.02
CA MET A 1 17.52 21.74 7.60
C MET A 1 16.29 21.12 6.97
N ALA A 2 15.48 21.90 6.28
CA ALA A 2 14.33 21.41 5.53
C ALA A 2 14.65 21.60 4.05
N SER A 3 14.50 20.56 3.21
CA SER A 3 14.05 20.68 1.81
C SER A 3 14.10 19.34 1.05
N HIS A 4 12.94 18.96 0.51
CA HIS A 4 12.68 17.93 -0.52
C HIS A 4 12.75 16.45 -0.11
N ASN A 5 11.64 15.91 0.40
CA ASN A 5 11.40 14.47 0.47
C ASN A 5 11.12 13.91 -0.94
N LYS A 6 12.17 13.81 -1.78
CA LYS A 6 12.15 13.43 -3.20
C LYS A 6 12.05 11.91 -3.45
N GLY A 7 11.56 11.15 -2.48
CA GLY A 7 11.68 9.70 -2.49
C GLY A 7 10.40 8.91 -2.22
N THR A 8 9.32 9.50 -1.70
CA THR A 8 8.17 8.68 -1.26
C THR A 8 6.99 8.82 -2.21
N LEU A 9 6.48 7.70 -2.75
CA LEU A 9 5.23 7.69 -3.52
C LEU A 9 4.08 7.47 -2.55
N LYS A 10 3.24 8.49 -2.37
CA LYS A 10 2.04 8.38 -1.55
C LYS A 10 0.79 8.58 -2.40
N ARG A 11 -0.17 7.69 -2.24
CA ARG A 11 -1.44 7.70 -2.95
C ARG A 11 -2.59 7.54 -1.97
N ASN A 12 -3.55 8.46 -2.03
CA ASN A 12 -4.76 8.42 -1.24
C ASN A 12 -5.94 8.08 -2.15
N TYR A 13 -6.66 7.02 -1.82
CA TYR A 13 -7.83 6.55 -2.52
C TYR A 13 -9.04 6.65 -1.60
N ARG A 14 -10.10 7.31 -2.06
CA ARG A 14 -11.37 7.33 -1.31
C ARG A 14 -12.16 6.10 -1.68
N VAL A 15 -12.62 5.37 -0.68
CA VAL A 15 -13.46 4.19 -0.93
C VAL A 15 -14.91 4.53 -0.59
N PRO A 16 -15.89 3.93 -1.30
CA PRO A 16 -17.30 4.23 -1.06
C PRO A 16 -17.84 3.56 0.21
N SER A 17 -17.18 2.51 0.72
CA SER A 17 -17.66 1.72 1.85
C SER A 17 -16.53 0.98 2.57
N LYS A 18 -16.77 0.67 3.85
CA LYS A 18 -15.84 -0.11 4.70
C LYS A 18 -15.53 -1.49 4.12
N SER A 19 -16.57 -2.17 3.62
CA SER A 19 -16.44 -3.50 3.01
C SER A 19 -15.50 -3.48 1.81
N GLU A 20 -15.65 -2.46 0.95
CA GLU A 20 -14.81 -2.24 -0.22
C GLU A 20 -13.37 -1.90 0.16
N GLY A 21 -13.18 -1.01 1.14
CA GLY A 21 -11.86 -0.68 1.66
C GLY A 21 -11.10 -1.89 2.21
N LYS A 22 -11.78 -2.74 2.99
CA LYS A 22 -11.21 -4.01 3.49
C LYS A 22 -10.91 -4.98 2.35
N ARG A 23 -11.80 -5.08 1.35
CA ARG A 23 -11.59 -5.93 0.17
C ARG A 23 -10.37 -5.49 -0.63
N LEU A 24 -10.21 -4.18 -0.84
CA LEU A 24 -9.03 -3.60 -1.49
C LEU A 24 -7.76 -3.85 -0.67
N LEU A 25 -7.79 -3.61 0.64
CA LEU A 25 -6.64 -3.86 1.51
C LEU A 25 -6.23 -5.35 1.49
N LYS A 26 -7.21 -6.26 1.50
CA LYS A 26 -6.96 -7.71 1.38
C LYS A 26 -6.41 -8.08 0.00
N SER A 27 -6.91 -7.45 -1.06
CA SER A 27 -6.40 -7.65 -2.42
C SER A 27 -4.97 -7.14 -2.55
N ILE A 28 -4.64 -5.99 -1.96
CA ILE A 28 -3.29 -5.45 -1.88
C ILE A 28 -2.39 -6.40 -1.07
N ALA A 29 -2.81 -6.83 0.12
CA ALA A 29 -2.02 -7.77 0.93
C ALA A 29 -1.75 -9.09 0.19
N SER A 30 -2.75 -9.60 -0.53
CA SER A 30 -2.59 -10.78 -1.39
C SER A 30 -1.60 -10.53 -2.53
N LEU A 31 -1.72 -9.39 -3.23
CA LEU A 31 -0.78 -9.01 -4.30
C LEU A 31 0.65 -8.88 -3.77
N LEU A 32 0.84 -8.21 -2.63
CA LEU A 32 2.16 -8.06 -2.00
C LEU A 32 2.77 -9.41 -1.61
N SER A 33 1.93 -10.40 -1.31
CA SER A 33 2.38 -11.76 -0.95
C SER A 33 2.56 -12.68 -2.17
N ASP A 34 1.85 -12.44 -3.26
CA ASP A 34 1.89 -13.23 -4.50
C ASP A 34 3.05 -12.79 -5.40
N ASP A 35 3.26 -11.47 -5.51
CA ASP A 35 4.16 -10.87 -6.47
C ASP A 35 5.60 -10.81 -5.93
N ASP A 36 6.50 -11.53 -6.61
CA ASP A 36 7.90 -11.67 -6.21
C ASP A 36 8.66 -10.33 -6.14
N GLN A 37 8.22 -9.31 -6.89
CA GLN A 37 8.85 -7.97 -6.83
C GLN A 37 8.70 -7.32 -5.45
N PHE A 38 7.71 -7.74 -4.66
CA PHE A 38 7.47 -7.29 -3.28
C PHE A 38 8.04 -8.25 -2.24
N ARG A 39 8.42 -9.48 -2.64
CA ARG A 39 9.06 -10.46 -1.75
C ARG A 39 10.56 -10.26 -1.83
N ASP A 40 11.15 -9.66 -0.80
CA ASP A 40 12.60 -9.70 -0.70
C ASP A 40 13.01 -11.11 -0.23
N ALA A 41 13.97 -11.73 -0.92
CA ALA A 41 14.40 -13.12 -0.69
C ALA A 41 14.89 -13.40 0.75
N ILE A 42 15.12 -12.35 1.55
CA ILE A 42 15.65 -12.43 2.92
C ILE A 42 14.56 -12.26 3.99
N SER A 43 13.39 -11.69 3.67
CA SER A 43 12.37 -11.29 4.66
C SER A 43 11.09 -12.11 4.53
N HIS A 44 11.18 -13.41 4.78
CA HIS A 44 10.03 -14.32 4.73
C HIS A 44 9.25 -14.33 6.06
N LYS A 45 8.48 -13.26 6.31
CA LYS A 45 7.24 -13.32 7.09
C LYS A 45 6.18 -12.58 6.27
N GLY A 46 5.27 -13.33 5.68
CA GLY A 46 4.31 -12.84 4.69
C GLY A 46 3.58 -11.54 5.07
N CYS A 47 3.07 -10.85 4.05
CA CYS A 47 2.37 -9.58 4.19
C CYS A 47 1.06 -9.74 4.96
N GLN A 48 1.13 -9.67 6.28
CA GLN A 48 -0.03 -9.80 7.15
C GLN A 48 -0.65 -8.42 7.41
N ILE A 49 -1.97 -8.34 7.23
CA ILE A 49 -2.73 -7.16 7.65
C ILE A 49 -2.67 -7.06 9.17
N ARG A 50 -2.14 -5.95 9.66
CA ARG A 50 -2.10 -5.58 11.08
C ARG A 50 -3.18 -4.54 11.34
N ARG A 51 -3.89 -4.70 12.44
CA ARG A 51 -4.85 -3.71 12.91
C ARG A 51 -4.08 -2.56 13.58
N GLU A 52 -4.09 -1.38 12.98
CA GLU A 52 -3.51 -0.15 13.56
C GLU A 52 -4.47 0.51 14.55
N SER A 53 -5.78 0.37 14.34
CA SER A 53 -6.81 1.01 15.15
C SER A 53 -8.12 0.22 15.13
N ALA A 54 -9.08 0.57 15.98
CA ALA A 54 -10.43 -0.04 15.97
C ALA A 54 -11.11 0.07 14.58
N HIS A 55 -10.73 1.11 13.84
CA HIS A 55 -11.29 1.57 12.58
C HIS A 55 -10.27 1.50 11.42
N GLY A 56 -9.03 1.07 11.71
CA GLY A 56 -7.91 1.17 10.77
C GLY A 56 -7.10 -0.12 10.69
N GLU A 57 -6.84 -0.58 9.47
CA GLU A 57 -6.06 -1.78 9.16
C GLU A 57 -4.95 -1.42 8.18
N SER A 58 -3.74 -1.92 8.41
CA SER A 58 -2.59 -1.65 7.54
C SER A 58 -1.82 -2.92 7.20
N VAL A 59 -1.13 -2.92 6.07
CA VAL A 59 -0.20 -3.97 5.67
C VAL A 59 1.08 -3.30 5.18
N CYS A 60 2.22 -3.81 5.61
CA CYS A 60 3.54 -3.27 5.26
C CYS A 60 4.41 -4.40 4.72
N CYS A 61 4.97 -4.22 3.52
CA CYS A 61 5.90 -5.15 2.90
C CYS A 61 6.88 -4.43 1.96
N ASN A 62 8.17 -4.73 2.10
CA ASN A 62 9.24 -4.34 1.17
C ASN A 62 9.08 -2.92 0.61
N ASN A 63 9.20 -1.94 1.53
CA ASN A 63 9.09 -0.50 1.27
C ASN A 63 7.71 0.01 0.89
N VAL A 64 6.68 -0.85 0.87
CA VAL A 64 5.27 -0.49 0.64
C VAL A 64 4.49 -0.58 1.94
N ARG A 65 3.64 0.40 2.21
CA ARG A 65 2.68 0.45 3.31
C ARG A 65 1.31 0.82 2.76
N ALA A 66 0.31 -0.04 2.93
CA ALA A 66 -1.08 0.28 2.67
C ALA A 66 -1.82 0.39 4.01
N LEU A 67 -2.56 1.46 4.22
CA LEU A 67 -3.36 1.75 5.40
C LEU A 67 -4.78 2.06 4.94
N PHE A 68 -5.75 1.29 5.41
CA PHE A 68 -7.15 1.59 5.27
C PHE A 68 -7.67 2.15 6.59
N ASP A 69 -8.38 3.28 6.53
CA ASP A 69 -9.05 3.88 7.68
C ASP A 69 -10.49 4.25 7.33
N GLU A 70 -11.44 3.94 8.21
CA GLU A 70 -12.87 4.18 7.98
C GLU A 70 -13.36 5.57 8.47
N LEU A 71 -12.56 6.35 9.21
CA LEU A 71 -12.98 7.63 9.83
C LEU A 71 -12.11 8.83 9.40
N PRO A 72 -12.66 10.06 9.31
CA PRO A 72 -14.09 10.39 9.28
C PRO A 72 -14.80 9.97 7.97
N THR A 73 -14.01 9.63 6.95
CA THR A 73 -14.48 9.08 5.67
C THR A 73 -13.62 7.87 5.31
N PRO A 74 -14.20 6.79 4.78
CA PRO A 74 -13.42 5.60 4.48
C PRO A 74 -12.45 5.86 3.32
N HIS A 75 -11.16 5.67 3.59
CA HIS A 75 -10.08 5.97 2.67
C HIS A 75 -8.92 4.98 2.85
N LEU A 76 -8.22 4.72 1.75
CA LEU A 76 -7.08 3.83 1.69
C LEU A 76 -5.87 4.63 1.22
N ILE A 77 -4.80 4.58 1.99
CA ILE A 77 -3.54 5.27 1.76
C ILE A 77 -2.50 4.21 1.43
N VAL A 78 -1.86 4.33 0.27
CA VAL A 78 -0.73 3.48 -0.13
C VAL A 78 0.51 4.37 -0.20
N GLU A 79 1.57 3.95 0.46
CA GLU A 79 2.82 4.67 0.54
C GLU A 79 3.96 3.72 0.15
N ILE A 80 4.89 4.19 -0.69
CA ILE A 80 6.11 3.50 -1.05
C ILE A 80 7.27 4.38 -0.64
N THR A 81 8.01 3.93 0.37
CA THR A 81 9.13 4.63 0.97
C THR A 81 10.41 3.84 0.69
N PRO A 82 11.28 4.29 -0.24
CA PRO A 82 12.51 3.60 -0.56
C PRO A 82 13.40 3.56 0.68
N PHE A 83 13.91 2.37 0.98
CA PHE A 83 14.86 2.15 2.06
C PHE A 83 16.07 1.36 1.53
N PRO A 84 17.31 1.81 1.79
CA PRO A 84 17.70 3.02 2.51
C PRO A 84 17.36 4.31 1.76
N ALA A 85 17.36 5.46 2.45
CA ALA A 85 16.94 6.76 1.91
C ALA A 85 17.69 7.08 0.60
N GLY A 86 16.96 7.07 -0.52
CA GLY A 86 17.52 7.19 -1.86
C GLY A 86 16.46 7.53 -2.91
N PRO A 87 16.86 7.64 -4.18
CA PRO A 87 15.92 7.88 -5.28
C PRO A 87 15.01 6.67 -5.48
N LEU A 88 13.74 6.92 -5.82
CA LEU A 88 12.81 5.88 -6.25
C LEU A 88 13.39 5.11 -7.44
N THR A 89 13.46 3.81 -7.32
CA THR A 89 13.92 2.94 -8.39
C THR A 89 12.79 2.67 -9.38
N LYS A 90 13.11 2.20 -10.59
CA LYS A 90 12.10 1.75 -11.56
C LYS A 90 11.19 0.66 -10.97
N ASN A 91 11.70 -0.15 -10.05
CA ASN A 91 10.93 -1.18 -9.37
C ASN A 91 9.84 -0.56 -8.49
N ASP A 92 10.14 0.53 -7.77
CA ASP A 92 9.16 1.24 -6.94
C ASP A 92 8.03 1.84 -7.78
N TYR A 93 8.36 2.38 -8.96
CA TYR A 93 7.34 2.85 -9.91
C TYR A 93 6.51 1.71 -10.49
N ALA A 94 7.11 0.54 -10.78
CA ALA A 94 6.38 -0.64 -11.23
C ALA A 94 5.42 -1.16 -10.14
N LYS A 95 5.88 -1.23 -8.89
CA LYS A 95 5.06 -1.54 -7.71
C LYS A 95 3.89 -0.56 -7.56
N ALA A 96 4.15 0.74 -7.68
CA ALA A 96 3.13 1.78 -7.63
C ALA A 96 2.06 1.58 -8.69
N GLY A 97 2.46 1.28 -9.93
CA GLY A 97 1.55 1.00 -11.04
C GLY A 97 0.62 -0.18 -10.76
N LYS A 98 1.16 -1.29 -10.23
CA LYS A 98 0.36 -2.46 -9.86
C LYS A 98 -0.64 -2.16 -8.75
N LEU A 99 -0.22 -1.42 -7.72
CA LEU A 99 -1.10 -1.00 -6.62
C LEU A 99 -2.20 -0.08 -7.12
N GLU A 100 -1.86 0.89 -7.97
CA GLU A 100 -2.86 1.75 -8.62
C GLU A 100 -3.83 0.96 -9.50
N GLN A 101 -3.36 -0.10 -10.17
CA GLN A 101 -4.23 -0.97 -10.96
C GLN A 101 -5.25 -1.66 -10.06
N VAL A 102 -4.84 -2.26 -8.93
CA VAL A 102 -5.78 -2.89 -7.96
C VAL A 102 -6.79 -1.88 -7.41
N LEU A 103 -6.33 -0.65 -7.13
CA LEU A 103 -7.23 0.42 -6.67
C LEU A 103 -8.23 0.83 -7.75
N ARG A 104 -7.84 0.82 -9.03
CA ARG A 104 -8.70 1.14 -10.19
C ARG A 104 -9.62 0.00 -10.62
N THR A 105 -9.20 -1.26 -10.48
CA THR A 105 -10.02 -2.44 -10.80
C THR A 105 -10.95 -2.85 -9.65
N GLY A 106 -10.86 -2.22 -8.48
CA GLY A 106 -11.97 -2.16 -7.52
C GLY A 106 -13.23 -1.65 -8.24
N PRO A 107 -14.41 -2.22 -7.94
CA PRO A 107 -15.50 -2.43 -8.90
C PRO A 107 -15.67 -1.22 -9.80
N SER A 108 -15.22 -1.39 -11.05
CA SER A 108 -15.66 -0.53 -12.13
C SER A 108 -17.17 -0.74 -12.22
N VAL A 109 -17.90 0.21 -11.62
CA VAL A 109 -19.35 0.49 -11.75
C VAL A 109 -20.29 -0.71 -11.84
#